data_AF-A0A2C5ZIA0-F1
#
_entry.id   AF-A0A2C5ZIA0-F1
#
_cell.length_a   1.000
_cell.length_b   1.000
_cell.length_c   1.000
_cell.angle_alpha   90.00
_cell.angle_beta   90.00
_cell.angle_gamma   90.00
#
_symmetry.space_group_name_H-M   'P 1'
#
loop_
_entity.id
_entity.type
_entity.pdbx_description
1 polymer ?
#
loop_
_entity_poly.entity_id
_entity_poly.type
_entity_poly.pdbx_seq_one_letter_code
_entity_poly.pdbx_strand_id
1 'polypeptide(L)'
;MSLAQHLTAQEGVDRNDRIPNGQLEALDSPRWRRMSFDVLAPPEEVQSIFEQDPEPRAAAYIVSAAWRGFQVAFALASCALASGIVFGFASIKPVLIARGVYNELCRPDGSSETCDETTSWLQSSAQDCRHACPEQDVRLNLLFIVASITTNVSSLFAGTVLDRHGRRACVTASAVFLALGTGFMAASDPLIGPNGYLVGNFFLSLGGSFLLLPSFQLSNAFPKYSGAIVALVTCAFDSSSAVFLFYRLAWSASGGAFSPTHFFLLYLVVPLAILIGEWTVMPAQPYHIIPELELKLDKARESDHDFHTSDDDISDDAELLRVRSNRADRRLTEVGQIESLTGNAHERRERAQQEGNRLAASGVWGVLHGLTAREQMKTPWFILLLVFTALQMLRINYFIASIKTQYEYLLGSEREAVLVNRFFDAALPIGGVASTPFIAVVLNNMSVAVMLALLTFYVVLIGLLNCLPYMWAALATVVSFVVFRPFYYSAVSHTATTIFGFATFGRVYGTIIFVSGLFNISQYGLDALTIGPLHGNPTPVNIVIAAVSTVVGVVLTLFVLQKSKSYKQVSLKASSERGSLVSASCANGYGTLH
;
A
#
# COMPACT_ATOMS: atom_id res chain seq x y z
N MET A 1 2.83 -3.24 1.10
CA MET A 1 1.97 -2.03 0.97
C MET A 1 0.90 -2.33 -0.07
N SER A 2 -0.30 -1.80 0.11
CA SER A 2 -1.49 -2.29 -0.58
C SER A 2 -1.68 -1.74 -1.99
N LEU A 3 -1.94 -2.60 -2.98
CA LEU A 3 -2.42 -2.20 -4.32
C LEU A 3 -3.88 -1.70 -4.26
N ALA A 4 -4.51 -1.60 -3.09
CA ALA A 4 -5.88 -1.09 -2.92
C ALA A 4 -6.07 0.38 -3.25
N GLN A 5 -5.00 1.10 -3.51
CA GLN A 5 -5.11 2.42 -4.09
C GLN A 5 -5.40 2.35 -5.61
N HIS A 6 -5.50 1.14 -6.21
CA HIS A 6 -6.19 0.93 -7.50
C HIS A 6 -7.63 1.47 -7.51
N LEU A 7 -8.13 1.88 -6.35
CA LEU A 7 -9.48 2.35 -6.12
C LEU A 7 -9.58 3.77 -5.54
N THR A 8 -8.48 4.52 -5.45
CA THR A 8 -8.49 5.83 -4.75
C THR A 8 -7.81 6.94 -5.51
N ALA A 9 -7.90 6.90 -6.83
CA ALA A 9 -7.91 8.14 -7.61
C ALA A 9 -9.33 8.63 -7.90
N GLN A 10 -10.32 7.89 -7.40
CA GLN A 10 -11.64 8.41 -7.10
C GLN A 10 -11.84 8.22 -5.61
N GLU A 11 -12.03 9.33 -4.91
CA GLU A 11 -12.92 9.36 -3.75
C GLU A 11 -14.18 8.57 -4.10
N GLY A 12 -14.66 7.71 -3.22
CA GLY A 12 -15.86 6.92 -3.51
C GLY A 12 -17.13 7.63 -3.08
N VAL A 13 -18.25 7.15 -3.60
CA VAL A 13 -19.58 7.50 -3.09
C VAL A 13 -19.76 6.82 -1.74
N ASP A 14 -20.09 7.55 -0.68
CA ASP A 14 -20.57 6.92 0.55
C ASP A 14 -22.10 6.86 0.53
N ARG A 15 -22.67 5.70 0.90
CA ARG A 15 -24.11 5.54 1.05
C ARG A 15 -24.55 6.13 2.40
N ASN A 16 -25.38 7.17 2.40
CA ASN A 16 -25.97 7.75 3.60
C ASN A 16 -27.45 7.31 3.70
N ASP A 17 -27.70 6.15 4.31
CA ASP A 17 -29.07 5.62 4.49
C ASP A 17 -29.76 6.14 5.77
N ARG A 18 -29.19 7.12 6.48
CA ARG A 18 -29.76 7.62 7.76
C ARG A 18 -29.96 9.14 7.75
N ILE A 19 -31.21 9.55 7.56
CA ILE A 19 -31.74 10.83 8.02
C ILE A 19 -32.31 10.58 9.43
N PRO A 20 -31.81 11.21 10.50
CA PRO A 20 -32.56 11.35 11.73
C PRO A 20 -33.65 12.39 11.48
N ASN A 21 -34.92 12.00 11.65
CA ASN A 21 -36.10 12.86 11.64
C ASN A 21 -36.50 13.51 10.30
N GLY A 22 -37.40 12.85 9.59
CA GLY A 22 -38.67 13.47 9.15
C GLY A 22 -38.65 14.64 8.15
N GLN A 23 -37.53 14.97 7.52
CA GLN A 23 -37.51 15.93 6.40
C GLN A 23 -37.13 15.21 5.11
N LEU A 24 -38.11 15.12 4.21
CA LEU A 24 -37.99 14.59 2.86
C LEU A 24 -37.34 15.65 1.96
N GLU A 25 -36.09 16.02 2.22
CA GLU A 25 -35.29 16.79 1.27
C GLU A 25 -34.57 15.80 0.33
N ALA A 26 -34.85 15.95 -0.97
CA ALA A 26 -34.20 15.31 -2.12
C ALA A 26 -33.39 14.02 -1.85
N LEU A 27 -34.07 12.87 -1.95
CA LEU A 27 -33.39 11.60 -2.22
C LEU A 27 -32.63 11.70 -3.56
N ASP A 28 -31.47 11.01 -3.62
CA ASP A 28 -30.69 10.66 -4.82
C ASP A 28 -29.58 11.62 -5.32
N SER A 29 -28.75 12.20 -4.43
CA SER A 29 -27.39 12.60 -4.86
C SER A 29 -26.29 11.79 -4.14
N PRO A 30 -25.47 11.01 -4.87
CA PRO A 30 -24.29 10.40 -4.30
C PRO A 30 -23.34 11.49 -3.80
N ARG A 31 -23.13 11.59 -2.49
CA ARG A 31 -22.15 12.54 -1.91
C ARG A 31 -20.77 11.89 -1.93
N TRP A 32 -19.91 12.43 -2.79
CA TRP A 32 -18.50 12.10 -2.85
C TRP A 32 -17.81 12.49 -1.53
N ARG A 33 -16.89 11.65 -1.04
CA ARG A 33 -16.14 11.93 0.19
C ARG A 33 -14.64 11.71 0.04
N ARG A 34 -13.88 12.68 0.58
CA ARG A 34 -12.42 12.64 0.63
C ARG A 34 -11.91 11.48 1.49
N MET A 35 -10.96 10.74 0.94
CA MET A 35 -10.17 9.78 1.72
C MET A 35 -9.21 10.57 2.61
N SER A 36 -9.45 10.58 3.91
CA SER A 36 -8.53 11.17 4.89
C SER A 36 -7.61 10.08 5.45
N PHE A 37 -6.31 10.38 5.51
CA PHE A 37 -5.29 9.61 6.19
C PHE A 37 -5.00 10.14 7.62
N ASP A 38 -5.60 11.26 8.02
CA ASP A 38 -5.45 11.87 9.35
C ASP A 38 -6.24 11.15 10.45
N VAL A 39 -5.50 10.56 11.39
CA VAL A 39 -6.04 9.92 12.59
C VAL A 39 -6.54 10.92 13.63
N LEU A 40 -5.91 12.09 13.68
CA LEU A 40 -6.12 13.13 14.68
C LEU A 40 -7.07 14.23 14.19
N ALA A 41 -7.62 14.10 12.98
CA ALA A 41 -8.64 15.02 12.53
C ALA A 41 -9.82 14.98 13.52
N PRO A 42 -10.45 16.12 13.82
CA PRO A 42 -11.67 16.11 14.62
C PRO A 42 -12.74 15.22 13.94
N PRO A 43 -13.70 14.66 14.68
CA PRO A 43 -14.89 14.07 14.07
C PRO A 43 -15.66 15.20 13.39
N GLU A 44 -15.36 15.49 12.13
CA GLU A 44 -16.07 16.53 11.40
C GLU A 44 -17.53 16.14 11.23
N GLU A 45 -18.40 17.12 11.50
CA GLU A 45 -19.77 17.15 11.01
C GLU A 45 -19.78 16.95 9.50
N VAL A 46 -20.91 16.43 9.00
CA VAL A 46 -21.16 16.06 7.60
C VAL A 46 -20.94 17.24 6.67
N GLN A 47 -19.69 17.51 6.28
CA GLN A 47 -19.35 18.57 5.34
C GLN A 47 -19.03 17.94 3.99
N SER A 48 -19.83 18.35 3.01
CA SER A 48 -19.65 17.95 1.62
C SER A 48 -18.33 18.50 1.08
N ILE A 49 -17.76 17.85 0.04
CA ILE A 49 -16.59 18.36 -0.70
C ILE A 49 -16.72 19.86 -1.08
N PHE A 50 -17.95 20.38 -1.11
CA PHE A 50 -18.32 21.66 -1.66
C PHE A 50 -18.26 22.84 -0.67
N GLU A 51 -17.96 22.64 0.61
CA GLU A 51 -18.04 23.71 1.63
C GLU A 51 -16.72 24.31 2.13
N GLN A 52 -15.56 23.80 1.70
CA GLN A 52 -14.29 24.51 1.90
C GLN A 52 -13.39 24.39 0.66
N ASP A 53 -13.01 25.55 0.11
CA ASP A 53 -11.69 25.75 -0.47
C ASP A 53 -10.72 26.04 0.70
N PRO A 54 -9.76 25.15 1.06
CA PRO A 54 -8.63 25.63 1.86
C PRO A 54 -7.25 25.26 1.31
N GLU A 55 -7.12 24.60 0.14
CA GLU A 55 -5.82 24.48 -0.52
C GLU A 55 -5.94 24.71 -2.04
N PRO A 56 -5.15 25.62 -2.62
CA PRO A 56 -5.11 25.75 -4.08
C PRO A 56 -4.63 24.40 -4.63
N ARG A 57 -5.38 23.81 -5.55
CA ARG A 57 -4.98 22.57 -6.23
C ARG A 57 -4.55 22.91 -7.64
N ALA A 58 -3.48 22.26 -8.10
CA ALA A 58 -3.02 22.46 -9.45
C ALA A 58 -3.96 21.75 -10.43
N ALA A 59 -4.50 22.47 -11.41
CA ALA A 59 -5.28 21.83 -12.45
C ALA A 59 -4.36 21.12 -13.44
N ALA A 60 -4.54 19.80 -13.55
CA ALA A 60 -3.68 18.95 -14.38
C ALA A 60 -3.69 19.34 -15.87
N TYR A 61 -4.72 20.06 -16.34
CA TYR A 61 -4.81 20.53 -17.73
C TYR A 61 -3.88 21.71 -18.03
N ILE A 62 -3.41 22.43 -17.00
CA ILE A 62 -2.48 23.56 -17.14
C ILE A 62 -1.04 23.05 -17.37
N VAL A 63 -0.75 21.82 -16.97
CA VAL A 63 0.59 21.22 -17.04
C VAL A 63 0.68 20.24 -18.22
N SER A 64 1.74 20.37 -19.02
CA SER A 64 1.96 19.50 -20.18
C SER A 64 1.99 18.01 -19.78
N ALA A 65 1.45 17.16 -20.65
CA ALA A 65 1.38 15.71 -20.38
C ALA A 65 2.77 15.08 -20.21
N ALA A 66 3.77 15.54 -20.98
CA ALA A 66 5.15 15.07 -20.87
C ALA A 66 5.75 15.37 -19.48
N TRP A 67 5.49 16.56 -18.93
CA TRP A 67 5.98 16.92 -17.60
C TRP A 67 5.32 16.11 -16.48
N ARG A 68 3.99 15.91 -16.57
CA ARG A 68 3.26 15.00 -15.67
C ARG A 68 3.79 13.57 -15.74
N GLY A 69 4.11 13.10 -16.95
CA GLY A 69 4.73 11.79 -17.16
C GLY A 69 6.11 11.68 -16.51
N PHE A 70 6.94 12.72 -16.65
CA PHE A 70 8.24 12.79 -16.00
C PHE A 70 8.14 12.79 -14.46
N GLN A 71 7.18 13.52 -13.89
CA GLN A 71 6.92 13.49 -12.45
C GLN A 71 6.56 12.07 -11.99
N VAL A 72 5.63 11.39 -12.68
CA VAL A 72 5.26 10.01 -12.34
C VAL A 72 6.47 9.09 -12.41
N ALA A 73 7.26 9.16 -13.48
CA ALA A 73 8.48 8.36 -13.62
C ALA A 73 9.49 8.63 -12.50
N PHE A 74 9.69 9.90 -12.11
CA PHE A 74 10.58 10.28 -11.02
C PHE A 74 10.10 9.74 -9.66
N ALA A 75 8.80 9.82 -9.37
CA ALA A 75 8.24 9.24 -8.14
C ALA A 75 8.41 7.72 -8.11
N LEU A 76 8.14 7.03 -9.23
CA LEU A 76 8.34 5.58 -9.34
C LEU A 76 9.80 5.19 -9.12
N ALA A 77 10.75 5.90 -9.74
CA ALA A 77 12.17 5.68 -9.53
C ALA A 77 12.59 5.94 -8.07
N SER A 78 12.09 7.02 -7.47
CA SER A 78 12.36 7.35 -6.06
C SER A 78 11.83 6.27 -5.12
N CYS A 79 10.60 5.77 -5.35
CA CYS A 79 10.03 4.67 -4.58
C CYS A 79 10.83 3.38 -4.76
N ALA A 80 11.23 3.04 -5.99
CA ALA A 80 12.04 1.87 -6.30
C ALA A 80 13.44 1.96 -5.68
N LEU A 81 13.97 3.16 -5.47
CA LEU A 81 15.28 3.32 -4.85
C LEU A 81 15.23 3.35 -3.33
N ALA A 82 14.16 3.85 -2.69
CA ALA A 82 14.21 4.17 -1.26
C ALA A 82 13.02 3.75 -0.40
N SER A 83 11.85 3.40 -0.96
CA SER A 83 10.64 3.28 -0.15
C SER A 83 10.54 2.00 0.71
N GLY A 84 11.12 0.88 0.27
CA GLY A 84 11.01 -0.43 0.93
C GLY A 84 12.28 -1.26 0.93
N ILE A 85 13.46 -0.63 0.83
CA ILE A 85 14.77 -1.31 0.72
C ILE A 85 15.02 -2.31 1.86
N VAL A 86 14.50 -2.01 3.06
CA VAL A 86 14.61 -2.85 4.26
C VAL A 86 13.96 -4.23 4.09
N PHE A 87 13.02 -4.40 3.16
CA PHE A 87 12.43 -5.71 2.84
C PHE A 87 13.35 -6.60 1.99
N GLY A 88 14.45 -6.05 1.46
CA GLY A 88 15.56 -6.81 0.88
C GLY A 88 16.55 -7.35 1.92
N PHE A 89 16.14 -7.44 3.19
CA PHE A 89 17.03 -7.84 4.30
C PHE A 89 17.69 -9.21 4.08
N ALA A 90 16.98 -10.17 3.46
CA ALA A 90 17.51 -11.48 3.11
C ALA A 90 18.76 -11.41 2.18
N SER A 91 18.92 -10.32 1.42
CA SER A 91 20.08 -10.08 0.57
C SER A 91 21.27 -9.47 1.34
N ILE A 92 21.02 -8.55 2.29
CA ILE A 92 22.10 -7.87 3.03
C ILE A 92 22.58 -8.65 4.25
N LYS A 93 21.70 -9.45 4.89
CA LYS A 93 22.02 -10.25 6.08
C LYS A 93 23.28 -11.12 5.90
N PRO A 94 23.44 -11.90 4.80
CA PRO A 94 24.67 -12.66 4.56
C PRO A 94 25.93 -11.80 4.51
N VAL A 95 25.85 -10.58 3.96
CA VAL A 95 26.97 -9.65 3.88
C VAL A 95 27.39 -9.16 5.27
N LEU A 96 26.41 -8.88 6.15
CA LEU A 96 26.68 -8.48 7.54
C LEU A 96 27.31 -9.62 8.36
N ILE A 97 26.87 -10.87 8.14
CA ILE A 97 27.46 -12.06 8.76
C ILE A 97 28.92 -12.22 8.31
N ALA A 98 29.19 -12.11 7.00
CA ALA A 98 30.54 -12.21 6.45
C ALA A 98 31.49 -11.11 6.98
N ARG A 99 30.95 -9.94 7.33
CA ARG A 99 31.70 -8.85 7.97
C ARG A 99 31.86 -9.00 9.49
N GLY A 100 31.27 -10.03 10.10
CA GLY A 100 31.39 -10.28 11.53
C GLY A 100 30.58 -9.32 12.40
N VAL A 101 29.50 -8.72 11.87
CA VAL A 101 28.61 -7.87 12.67
C VAL A 101 27.94 -8.71 13.77
N TYR A 102 28.04 -8.27 15.02
CA TYR A 102 27.59 -9.01 16.21
C TYR A 102 28.31 -10.34 16.48
N ASN A 103 29.52 -10.54 15.93
CA ASN A 103 30.32 -11.74 16.20
C ASN A 103 30.71 -11.89 17.68
N GLU A 104 30.71 -10.80 18.44
CA GLU A 104 30.94 -10.79 19.88
C GLU A 104 29.87 -11.54 20.70
N LEU A 105 28.69 -11.76 20.12
CA LEU A 105 27.62 -12.52 20.77
C LEU A 105 27.84 -14.04 20.66
N CYS A 106 28.68 -14.48 19.73
CA CYS A 106 29.01 -15.89 19.59
C CYS A 106 29.99 -16.28 20.70
N ARG A 107 29.62 -17.29 21.49
CA ARG A 107 30.52 -17.84 22.52
C ARG A 107 31.73 -18.49 21.84
N PRO A 108 32.94 -18.34 22.40
CA PRO A 108 34.13 -19.01 21.88
C PRO A 108 34.08 -20.54 22.04
N ASP A 109 33.24 -21.05 22.94
CA ASP A 109 33.10 -22.49 23.20
C ASP A 109 31.71 -22.99 22.79
N GLY A 110 31.68 -23.80 21.72
CA GLY A 110 30.53 -24.59 21.30
C GLY A 110 30.23 -24.50 19.80
N SER A 111 30.95 -25.29 19.00
CA SER A 111 30.76 -25.48 17.54
C SER A 111 31.07 -24.28 16.64
N SER A 112 32.25 -23.68 16.80
CA SER A 112 33.03 -23.42 15.58
C SER A 112 33.36 -24.77 14.97
N GLU A 113 32.45 -25.29 14.13
CA GLU A 113 32.88 -26.21 13.07
C GLU A 113 33.97 -25.46 12.33
N THR A 114 35.20 -25.84 12.65
CA THR A 114 36.38 -25.47 11.88
C THR A 114 36.03 -25.83 10.46
N CYS A 115 36.11 -24.85 9.57
CA CYS A 115 35.98 -25.11 8.15
C CYS A 115 37.09 -26.11 7.82
N ASP A 116 36.73 -27.39 7.67
CA ASP A 116 37.70 -28.45 7.43
C ASP A 116 38.49 -28.08 6.18
N GLU A 117 39.78 -27.77 6.37
CA GLU A 117 40.72 -27.47 5.28
C GLU A 117 40.91 -28.70 4.34
N THR A 118 40.41 -29.87 4.73
CA THR A 118 40.70 -31.16 4.07
C THR A 118 39.89 -31.47 2.82
N THR A 119 38.93 -30.64 2.39
CA THR A 119 38.14 -30.89 1.16
C THR A 119 38.21 -29.76 0.12
N SER A 120 39.29 -28.97 0.12
CA SER A 120 39.51 -27.90 -0.88
C SER A 120 40.64 -28.22 -1.86
N TRP A 121 40.37 -29.07 -2.85
CA TRP A 121 41.19 -29.11 -4.08
C TRP A 121 40.42 -28.71 -5.33
N LEU A 122 39.15 -28.32 -5.22
CA LEU A 122 38.35 -27.88 -6.37
C LEU A 122 37.30 -26.82 -5.99
N GLN A 123 37.75 -25.62 -5.60
CA GLN A 123 37.20 -24.33 -6.04
C GLN A 123 37.75 -23.19 -5.18
N SER A 124 38.39 -22.25 -5.85
CA SER A 124 38.80 -20.94 -5.38
C SER A 124 37.59 -20.09 -4.98
N SER A 125 37.26 -20.04 -3.68
CA SER A 125 36.66 -18.86 -3.01
C SER A 125 36.61 -19.11 -1.51
N ALA A 126 37.67 -18.71 -0.79
CA ALA A 126 37.80 -18.86 0.66
C ALA A 126 36.96 -17.83 1.48
N GLN A 127 35.86 -17.31 0.93
CA GLN A 127 35.14 -16.15 1.48
C GLN A 127 33.79 -16.47 2.16
N ASP A 128 33.27 -17.70 2.07
CA ASP A 128 31.89 -18.06 2.49
C ASP A 128 31.81 -18.84 3.82
N CYS A 129 32.90 -18.93 4.58
CA CYS A 129 33.04 -19.82 5.74
C CYS A 129 32.79 -19.16 7.11
N ARG A 130 31.74 -18.34 7.25
CA ARG A 130 31.25 -17.86 8.56
C ARG A 130 29.76 -18.16 8.71
N HIS A 131 29.44 -19.23 9.43
CA HIS A 131 28.08 -19.51 9.88
C HIS A 131 27.72 -18.55 11.02
N ALA A 132 26.51 -17.99 10.95
CA ALA A 132 26.01 -17.16 12.04
C ALA A 132 25.64 -18.06 13.23
N CYS A 133 26.14 -17.73 14.42
CA CYS A 133 25.70 -18.42 15.62
C CYS A 133 24.22 -18.06 15.95
N PRO A 134 23.52 -18.93 16.69
CA PRO A 134 22.15 -18.70 17.18
C PRO A 134 21.89 -17.26 17.69
N GLU A 135 22.74 -16.77 18.58
CA GLU A 135 22.58 -15.46 19.23
C GLU A 135 22.81 -14.30 18.26
N GLN A 136 23.77 -14.45 17.33
CA GLN A 136 24.04 -13.48 16.27
C GLN A 136 22.85 -13.42 15.30
N ASP A 137 22.25 -14.55 14.93
CA ASP A 137 21.11 -14.59 14.02
C ASP A 137 19.88 -13.87 14.61
N VAL A 138 19.56 -14.12 15.89
CA VAL A 138 18.49 -13.41 16.60
C VAL A 138 18.74 -11.89 16.62
N ARG A 139 19.98 -11.46 16.89
CA ARG A 139 20.32 -10.03 16.92
C ARG A 139 20.26 -9.39 15.54
N LEU A 140 20.64 -10.12 14.49
CA LEU A 140 20.51 -9.65 13.11
C LEU A 140 19.04 -9.57 12.70
N ASN A 141 18.21 -10.56 13.02
CA ASN A 141 16.77 -10.52 12.73
C ASN A 141 16.07 -9.35 13.42
N LEU A 142 16.55 -8.93 14.59
CA LEU A 142 16.07 -7.72 15.27
C LEU A 142 16.19 -6.45 14.40
N LEU A 143 17.23 -6.35 13.55
CA LEU A 143 17.38 -5.23 12.61
C LEU A 143 16.16 -5.13 11.68
N PHE A 144 15.75 -6.26 11.12
CA PHE A 144 14.57 -6.34 10.25
C PHE A 144 13.26 -6.19 11.01
N ILE A 145 13.16 -6.71 12.23
CA ILE A 145 11.98 -6.54 13.09
C ILE A 145 11.75 -5.05 13.36
N VAL A 146 12.79 -4.31 13.78
CA VAL A 146 12.67 -2.87 14.02
C VAL A 146 12.29 -2.13 12.75
N ALA A 147 12.89 -2.47 11.60
CA ALA A 147 12.54 -1.85 10.33
C ALA A 147 11.08 -2.14 9.90
N SER A 148 10.61 -3.37 10.03
CA SER A 148 9.25 -3.73 9.61
C SER A 148 8.18 -3.11 10.51
N ILE A 149 8.40 -3.09 11.83
CA ILE A 149 7.53 -2.38 12.79
C ILE A 149 7.50 -0.89 12.48
N THR A 150 8.67 -0.28 12.27
CA THR A 150 8.78 1.14 11.96
C THR A 150 8.02 1.49 10.70
N THR A 151 8.09 0.65 9.65
CA THR A 151 7.37 0.88 8.39
C THR A 151 5.85 0.97 8.62
N ASN A 152 5.31 0.00 9.37
CA ASN A 152 3.88 -0.08 9.64
C ASN A 152 3.41 1.04 10.57
N VAL A 153 4.13 1.31 11.66
CA VAL A 153 3.78 2.33 12.65
C VAL A 153 3.89 3.74 12.08
N SER A 154 4.97 4.03 11.34
CA SER A 154 5.21 5.35 10.76
C SER A 154 4.21 5.73 9.68
N SER A 155 3.63 4.76 8.97
CA SER A 155 2.61 5.01 7.94
C SER A 155 1.41 5.79 8.50
N LEU A 156 1.05 5.56 9.76
CA LEU A 156 0.00 6.30 10.45
C LEU A 156 0.34 7.80 10.56
N PHE A 157 1.55 8.10 11.04
CA PHE A 157 2.02 9.46 11.26
C PHE A 157 2.30 10.19 9.95
N ALA A 158 2.88 9.48 8.98
CA ALA A 158 3.11 10.00 7.63
C ALA A 158 1.78 10.42 6.97
N GLY A 159 0.68 9.70 7.21
CA GLY A 159 -0.66 10.07 6.77
C GLY A 159 -1.13 11.40 7.35
N THR A 160 -1.03 11.57 8.68
CA THR A 160 -1.37 12.86 9.33
C THR A 160 -0.49 14.02 8.85
N VAL A 161 0.81 13.80 8.67
CA VAL A 161 1.72 14.84 8.17
C VAL A 161 1.34 15.22 6.73
N LEU A 162 1.05 14.25 5.88
CA LEU A 162 0.63 14.46 4.50
C LEU A 162 -0.66 15.28 4.41
N ASP A 163 -1.64 14.96 5.25
CA ASP A 163 -2.94 15.63 5.24
C ASP A 163 -2.88 17.06 5.78
N ARG A 164 -1.97 17.37 6.73
CA ARG A 164 -1.88 18.70 7.36
C ARG A 164 -0.82 19.64 6.77
N HIS A 165 0.31 19.10 6.36
CA HIS A 165 1.47 19.87 5.91
C HIS A 165 1.77 19.65 4.42
N GLY A 166 0.96 18.82 3.76
CA GLY A 166 1.07 18.53 2.34
C GLY A 166 2.26 17.65 1.97
N ARG A 167 2.42 17.48 0.65
CA ARG A 167 3.40 16.59 0.04
C ARG A 167 4.85 16.97 0.36
N ARG A 168 5.20 18.25 0.21
CA ARG A 168 6.60 18.72 0.34
C ARG A 168 7.18 18.48 1.72
N ALA A 169 6.40 18.69 2.78
CA ALA A 169 6.83 18.43 4.14
C ALA A 169 7.11 16.94 4.36
N CYS A 170 6.23 16.07 3.86
CA CYS A 170 6.36 14.62 3.99
C CYS A 170 7.59 14.08 3.26
N VAL A 171 7.84 14.50 2.01
CA VAL A 171 9.01 14.08 1.22
C VAL A 171 10.32 14.69 1.76
N THR A 172 10.29 15.93 2.26
CA THR A 172 11.47 16.53 2.92
C THR A 172 11.84 15.75 4.18
N ALA A 173 10.85 15.40 5.02
CA ALA A 173 11.07 14.54 6.19
C ALA A 173 11.62 13.15 5.78
N SER A 174 11.08 12.57 4.70
CA SER A 174 11.60 11.31 4.14
C SER A 174 13.08 11.40 3.78
N ALA A 175 13.47 12.42 3.01
CA ALA A 175 14.87 12.61 2.58
C ALA A 175 15.81 12.79 3.78
N VAL A 176 15.40 13.53 4.82
CA VAL A 176 16.17 13.70 6.06
C VAL A 176 16.31 12.37 6.79
N PHE A 177 15.23 11.61 6.98
CA PHE A 177 15.30 10.31 7.66
C PHE A 177 16.13 9.29 6.87
N LEU A 178 16.01 9.25 5.55
CA LEU A 178 16.88 8.41 4.70
C LEU A 178 18.35 8.83 4.82
N ALA A 179 18.66 10.12 4.79
CA ALA A 179 20.03 10.62 4.99
C ALA A 179 20.59 10.26 6.36
N LEU A 180 19.78 10.38 7.43
CA LEU A 180 20.17 9.95 8.78
C LEU A 180 20.42 8.44 8.82
N GLY A 181 19.49 7.63 8.29
CA GLY A 181 19.60 6.18 8.30
C GLY A 181 20.82 5.67 7.56
N THR A 182 21.09 6.24 6.38
CA THR A 182 22.29 5.93 5.59
C THR A 182 23.58 6.38 6.28
N GLY A 183 23.57 7.56 6.92
CA GLY A 183 24.68 8.04 7.75
C GLY A 183 24.99 7.11 8.92
N PHE A 184 23.97 6.65 9.66
CA PHE A 184 24.14 5.68 10.75
C PHE A 184 24.69 4.34 10.25
N MET A 185 24.19 3.83 9.13
CA MET A 185 24.71 2.60 8.51
C MET A 185 26.19 2.74 8.12
N ALA A 186 26.56 3.86 7.50
CA ALA A 186 27.93 4.11 7.08
C ALA A 186 28.89 4.26 8.27
N ALA A 187 28.45 4.93 9.34
CA ALA A 187 29.23 5.18 10.54
C ALA A 187 29.28 4.00 11.54
N SER A 188 28.56 2.91 11.26
CA SER A 188 28.48 1.74 12.15
C SER A 188 29.83 1.04 12.36
N ASP A 189 30.54 0.73 11.27
CA ASP A 189 31.87 0.10 11.34
C ASP A 189 32.96 1.05 11.91
N PRO A 190 33.08 2.33 11.47
CA PRO A 190 34.20 3.17 11.88
C PRO A 190 34.04 3.89 13.22
N LEU A 191 32.82 4.12 13.73
CA LEU A 191 32.60 5.09 14.82
C LEU A 191 31.60 4.67 15.90
N ILE A 192 30.46 4.08 15.52
CA ILE A 192 29.29 3.88 16.41
C ILE A 192 29.25 2.45 16.99
N GLY A 193 29.92 1.50 16.35
CA GLY A 193 29.82 0.08 16.66
C GLY A 193 28.57 -0.57 16.03
N PRO A 194 28.36 -1.87 16.28
CA PRO A 194 27.38 -2.67 15.54
C PRO A 194 25.92 -2.27 15.82
N ASN A 195 25.64 -1.53 16.89
CA ASN A 195 24.30 -0.97 17.16
C ASN A 195 23.90 0.16 16.18
N GLY A 196 24.85 0.75 15.45
CA GLY A 196 24.55 1.73 14.40
C GLY A 196 23.67 1.15 13.29
N TYR A 197 23.81 -0.15 12.98
CA TYR A 197 22.96 -0.84 11.99
C TYR A 197 21.50 -0.90 12.42
N LEU A 198 21.22 -0.98 13.73
CA LEU A 198 19.85 -1.00 14.27
C LEU A 198 19.18 0.37 14.10
N VAL A 199 19.88 1.42 14.50
CA VAL A 199 19.41 2.81 14.37
C VAL A 199 19.28 3.22 12.90
N GLY A 200 20.22 2.78 12.06
CA GLY A 200 20.17 2.96 10.62
C GLY A 200 18.92 2.34 10.00
N ASN A 201 18.59 1.10 10.35
CA ASN A 201 17.42 0.39 9.83
C ASN A 201 16.10 1.08 10.24
N PHE A 202 16.03 1.59 11.47
CA PHE A 202 14.91 2.39 11.95
C PHE A 202 14.68 3.63 11.07
N PHE A 203 15.72 4.45 10.86
CA PHE A 203 15.60 5.68 10.07
C PHE A 203 15.40 5.43 8.57
N LEU A 204 16.02 4.38 8.00
CA LEU A 204 15.78 3.99 6.61
C LEU A 204 14.32 3.61 6.38
N SER A 205 13.74 2.83 7.30
CA SER A 205 12.33 2.46 7.23
C SER A 205 11.40 3.67 7.42
N LEU A 206 11.70 4.53 8.39
CA LEU A 206 10.93 5.76 8.64
C LEU A 206 10.91 6.65 7.39
N GLY A 207 12.07 6.84 6.76
CA GLY A 207 12.19 7.59 5.53
C GLY A 207 11.43 6.96 4.36
N GLY A 208 11.50 5.63 4.21
CA GLY A 208 10.80 4.90 3.16
C GLY A 208 9.27 5.03 3.24
N SER A 209 8.69 4.95 4.45
CA SER A 209 7.26 5.15 4.67
C SER A 209 6.78 6.56 4.32
N PHE A 210 7.53 7.59 4.73
CA PHE A 210 7.21 8.98 4.44
C PHE A 210 7.33 9.31 2.94
N LEU A 211 8.13 8.56 2.16
CA LEU A 211 8.18 8.71 0.71
C LEU A 211 6.96 8.12 0.01
N LEU A 212 6.44 7.01 0.53
CA LEU A 212 5.48 6.19 -0.20
C LEU A 212 4.10 6.84 -0.25
N LEU A 213 3.58 7.34 0.87
CA LEU A 213 2.23 7.92 0.93
C LEU A 213 2.00 9.10 -0.03
N PRO A 214 2.86 10.16 -0.05
CA PRO A 214 2.71 11.26 -1.00
C PRO A 214 2.82 10.82 -2.47
N SER A 215 3.51 9.72 -2.75
CA SER A 215 3.69 9.20 -4.12
C SER A 215 2.37 8.69 -4.71
N PHE A 216 1.41 8.29 -3.88
CA PHE A 216 0.09 7.88 -4.36
C PHE A 216 -0.79 9.04 -4.82
N GLN A 217 -0.64 10.24 -4.25
CA GLN A 217 -1.39 11.44 -4.70
C GLN A 217 -1.05 11.81 -6.14
N LEU A 218 0.10 11.37 -6.66
CA LEU A 218 0.53 11.61 -8.03
C LEU A 218 -0.26 10.80 -9.08
N SER A 219 -1.01 9.79 -8.65
CA SER A 219 -1.94 9.06 -9.54
C SER A 219 -2.98 9.99 -10.20
N ASN A 220 -3.34 11.09 -9.53
CA ASN A 220 -4.25 12.10 -10.05
C ASN A 220 -3.64 12.96 -11.18
N ALA A 221 -2.34 12.85 -11.45
CA ALA A 221 -1.73 13.51 -12.60
C ALA A 221 -2.30 12.99 -13.93
N PHE A 222 -2.68 11.69 -13.99
CA PHE A 222 -3.40 11.09 -15.11
C PHE A 222 -4.66 10.38 -14.60
N PRO A 223 -5.78 11.11 -14.44
CA PRO A 223 -6.97 10.57 -13.81
C PRO A 223 -7.50 9.28 -14.48
N LYS A 224 -7.43 9.18 -15.82
CA LYS A 224 -7.81 7.98 -16.59
C LYS A 224 -6.98 6.72 -16.28
N TYR A 225 -5.71 6.88 -15.88
CA TYR A 225 -4.75 5.77 -15.64
C TYR A 225 -4.31 5.69 -14.18
N SER A 226 -5.05 6.36 -13.32
CA SER A 226 -4.66 6.62 -11.96
C SER A 226 -4.55 5.36 -11.10
N GLY A 227 -5.46 4.39 -11.29
CA GLY A 227 -5.33 3.05 -10.73
C GLY A 227 -4.00 2.40 -11.14
N ALA A 228 -3.70 2.35 -12.44
CA ALA A 228 -2.44 1.78 -12.95
C ALA A 228 -1.20 2.43 -12.34
N ILE A 229 -1.18 3.78 -12.22
CA ILE A 229 -0.06 4.51 -11.60
C ILE A 229 0.13 4.08 -10.15
N VAL A 230 -0.94 3.95 -9.39
CA VAL A 230 -0.82 3.44 -8.02
C VAL A 230 -0.19 2.05 -7.99
N ALA A 231 -0.67 1.09 -8.81
CA ALA A 231 -0.06 -0.24 -8.77
C ALA A 231 1.42 -0.18 -9.08
N LEU A 232 1.83 0.67 -10.02
CA LEU A 232 3.25 0.88 -10.30
C LEU A 232 3.99 1.42 -9.07
N VAL A 233 3.41 2.33 -8.29
CA VAL A 233 4.01 2.81 -7.03
C VAL A 233 4.13 1.68 -6.01
N THR A 234 3.10 0.85 -5.85
CA THR A 234 3.15 -0.33 -4.98
C THR A 234 4.20 -1.34 -5.44
N CYS A 235 4.32 -1.56 -6.74
CA CYS A 235 5.33 -2.41 -7.33
C CYS A 235 6.73 -1.85 -7.13
N ALA A 236 6.90 -0.53 -7.27
CA ALA A 236 8.16 0.15 -7.00
C ALA A 236 8.58 -0.06 -5.54
N PHE A 237 7.63 -0.01 -4.59
CA PHE A 237 7.90 -0.34 -3.19
C PHE A 237 8.43 -1.76 -3.01
N ASP A 238 7.78 -2.77 -3.59
CA ASP A 238 8.25 -4.15 -3.47
C ASP A 238 9.57 -4.38 -4.23
N SER A 239 9.72 -3.74 -5.39
CA SER A 239 10.93 -3.76 -6.22
C SER A 239 12.14 -3.13 -5.53
N SER A 240 11.93 -2.21 -4.59
CA SER A 240 13.04 -1.56 -3.87
C SER A 240 13.91 -2.49 -3.03
N SER A 241 13.42 -3.69 -2.70
CA SER A 241 14.26 -4.77 -2.16
C SER A 241 15.44 -5.13 -3.07
N ALA A 242 15.34 -4.89 -4.38
CA ALA A 242 16.40 -5.10 -5.36
C ALA A 242 17.66 -4.26 -5.07
N VAL A 243 17.54 -3.12 -4.37
CA VAL A 243 18.69 -2.29 -4.01
C VAL A 243 19.72 -3.07 -3.19
N PHE A 244 19.26 -3.83 -2.18
CA PHE A 244 20.14 -4.69 -1.38
C PHE A 244 20.61 -5.92 -2.15
N LEU A 245 19.82 -6.44 -3.10
CA LEU A 245 20.26 -7.50 -4.01
C LEU A 245 21.40 -7.02 -4.92
N PHE A 246 21.27 -5.87 -5.58
CA PHE A 246 22.32 -5.30 -6.42
C PHE A 246 23.58 -5.00 -5.62
N TYR A 247 23.43 -4.51 -4.38
CA TYR A 247 24.56 -4.36 -3.47
C TYR A 247 25.24 -5.70 -3.18
N ARG A 248 24.48 -6.75 -2.83
CA ARG A 248 25.04 -8.10 -2.59
C ARG A 248 25.81 -8.62 -3.80
N LEU A 249 25.30 -8.41 -5.02
CA LEU A 249 25.97 -8.80 -6.27
C LEU A 249 27.25 -7.98 -6.52
N ALA A 250 27.24 -6.68 -6.23
CA ALA A 250 28.42 -5.83 -6.34
C ALA A 250 29.49 -6.24 -5.31
N TRP A 251 29.07 -6.55 -4.09
CA TRP A 251 29.94 -7.03 -3.02
C TRP A 251 30.63 -8.34 -3.40
N SER A 252 29.87 -9.33 -3.90
CA SER A 252 30.44 -10.62 -4.32
C SER A 252 31.35 -10.48 -5.55
N ALA A 253 30.98 -9.65 -6.53
CA ALA A 253 31.81 -9.38 -7.71
C ALA A 253 33.13 -8.67 -7.35
N SER A 254 33.12 -7.84 -6.31
CA SER A 254 34.31 -7.12 -5.83
C SER A 254 35.23 -7.94 -4.92
N GLY A 255 34.93 -9.22 -4.68
CA GLY A 255 35.68 -10.05 -3.71
C GLY A 255 35.60 -9.50 -2.28
N GLY A 256 34.53 -8.77 -1.95
CA GLY A 256 34.32 -8.16 -0.64
C GLY A 256 35.01 -6.81 -0.40
N ALA A 257 35.68 -6.23 -1.41
CA ALA A 257 36.32 -4.92 -1.31
C ALA A 257 35.30 -3.78 -1.11
N PHE A 258 34.11 -3.89 -1.72
CA PHE A 258 33.06 -2.89 -1.59
C PHE A 258 32.31 -3.02 -0.26
N SER A 259 32.78 -2.33 0.78
CA SER A 259 32.20 -2.45 2.13
C SER A 259 30.80 -1.82 2.26
N PRO A 260 30.01 -2.23 3.28
CA PRO A 260 28.74 -1.59 3.60
C PRO A 260 28.89 -0.06 3.77
N THR A 261 29.97 0.39 4.41
CA THR A 261 30.29 1.82 4.55
C THR A 261 30.35 2.55 3.22
N HIS A 262 31.09 2.04 2.23
CA HIS A 262 31.20 2.68 0.91
C HIS A 262 29.87 2.68 0.17
N PHE A 263 29.11 1.58 0.28
CA PHE A 263 27.78 1.50 -0.30
C PHE A 263 26.82 2.55 0.29
N PHE A 264 26.73 2.64 1.61
CA PHE A 264 25.82 3.59 2.26
C PHE A 264 26.25 5.05 2.10
N LEU A 265 27.56 5.34 1.99
CA LEU A 265 28.05 6.67 1.63
C LEU A 265 27.65 7.05 0.19
N LEU A 266 27.81 6.13 -0.77
CA LEU A 266 27.36 6.36 -2.15
C LEU A 266 25.83 6.51 -2.22
N TYR A 267 25.11 5.70 -1.44
CA TYR A 267 23.67 5.71 -1.41
C TYR A 267 23.07 7.01 -0.83
N LEU A 268 23.86 7.86 -0.15
CA LEU A 268 23.47 9.21 0.27
C LEU A 268 23.08 10.13 -0.91
N VAL A 269 23.52 9.79 -2.14
CA VAL A 269 23.07 10.46 -3.37
C VAL A 269 21.56 10.32 -3.58
N VAL A 270 20.95 9.20 -3.15
CA VAL A 270 19.51 8.94 -3.33
C VAL A 270 18.64 9.93 -2.55
N PRO A 271 18.76 10.10 -1.22
CA PRO A 271 17.96 11.09 -0.50
C PRO A 271 18.21 12.52 -0.97
N LEU A 272 19.44 12.85 -1.40
CA LEU A 272 19.73 14.15 -1.99
C LEU A 272 18.98 14.36 -3.32
N ALA A 273 18.98 13.36 -4.20
CA ALA A 273 18.26 13.41 -5.46
C ALA A 273 16.74 13.52 -5.25
N ILE A 274 16.19 12.79 -4.27
CA ILE A 274 14.77 12.89 -3.88
C ILE A 274 14.44 14.31 -3.42
N LEU A 275 15.28 14.91 -2.56
CA LEU A 275 15.07 16.27 -2.07
C LEU A 275 15.14 17.30 -3.20
N ILE A 276 16.15 17.23 -4.07
CA ILE A 276 16.29 18.14 -5.20
C ILE A 276 15.10 17.99 -6.15
N GLY A 277 14.73 16.76 -6.50
CA GLY A 277 13.61 16.49 -7.39
C GLY A 277 12.26 16.95 -6.83
N GLU A 278 12.03 16.86 -5.52
CA GLU A 278 10.80 17.34 -4.91
C GLU A 278 10.67 18.87 -5.01
N TRP A 279 11.76 19.60 -4.81
CA TRP A 279 11.73 21.06 -4.85
C TRP A 279 11.81 21.66 -6.26
N THR A 280 12.32 20.89 -7.24
CA THR A 280 12.51 21.36 -8.62
C THR A 280 11.48 20.82 -9.62
N VAL A 281 11.08 19.56 -9.50
CA VAL A 281 10.26 18.85 -10.50
C VAL A 281 8.81 18.68 -10.04
N MET A 282 8.62 18.38 -8.75
CA MET A 282 7.31 17.99 -8.23
C MET A 282 6.38 19.17 -7.98
N PRO A 283 5.05 18.96 -8.18
CA PRO A 283 4.08 20.01 -7.93
C PRO A 283 3.98 20.26 -6.42
N ALA A 284 3.92 21.54 -6.03
CA ALA A 284 3.77 21.93 -4.64
C ALA A 284 2.40 21.50 -4.06
N GLN A 285 1.40 21.41 -4.94
CA GLN A 285 0.00 21.16 -4.60
C GLN A 285 -0.49 19.89 -5.32
N PRO A 286 -1.38 19.11 -4.69
CA PRO A 286 -1.96 17.93 -5.32
C PRO A 286 -2.81 18.31 -6.54
N TYR A 287 -2.85 17.41 -7.53
CA TYR A 287 -3.69 17.55 -8.72
C TYR A 287 -5.17 17.32 -8.37
N HIS A 288 -6.07 17.98 -9.12
CA HIS A 288 -7.51 17.75 -9.04
C HIS A 288 -7.91 16.30 -9.33
N ILE A 289 -8.97 15.86 -8.65
CA ILE A 289 -9.53 14.50 -8.72
C ILE A 289 -10.69 14.48 -9.73
N ILE A 290 -11.02 13.32 -10.31
CA ILE A 290 -12.08 13.16 -11.32
C ILE A 290 -13.42 13.81 -10.91
N PRO A 291 -13.98 13.58 -9.71
CA PRO A 291 -15.28 14.16 -9.34
C PRO A 291 -15.24 15.69 -9.26
N GLU A 292 -14.11 16.27 -8.86
CA GLU A 292 -13.93 17.73 -8.84
C GLU A 292 -13.84 18.30 -10.26
N LEU A 293 -13.16 17.59 -11.15
CA LEU A 293 -13.11 17.93 -12.57
C LEU A 293 -14.50 17.80 -13.21
N GLU A 294 -15.29 16.78 -12.87
CA GLU A 294 -16.66 16.60 -13.35
C GLU A 294 -17.59 17.69 -12.82
N LEU A 295 -17.49 18.07 -11.55
CA LEU A 295 -18.24 19.21 -11.02
C LEU A 295 -17.86 20.51 -11.72
N LYS A 296 -16.56 20.76 -11.92
CA LYS A 296 -16.08 21.93 -12.67
C LYS A 296 -16.59 21.90 -14.11
N LEU A 297 -16.67 20.73 -14.72
CA LEU A 297 -17.22 20.54 -16.05
C LEU A 297 -18.72 20.86 -16.09
N ASP A 298 -19.49 20.39 -15.11
CA ASP A 298 -20.93 20.66 -15.04
C ASP A 298 -21.20 22.15 -14.81
N LYS A 299 -20.45 22.80 -13.90
CA LYS A 299 -20.49 24.26 -13.73
C LYS A 299 -20.07 25.01 -14.99
N ALA A 300 -19.00 24.58 -15.66
CA ALA A 300 -18.53 25.19 -16.90
C ALA A 300 -19.48 24.95 -18.10
N ARG A 301 -20.43 24.01 -18.00
CA ARG A 301 -21.43 23.77 -19.04
C ARG A 301 -22.67 24.64 -18.90
N GLU A 302 -22.91 25.22 -17.73
CA GLU A 302 -24.03 26.13 -17.50
C GLU A 302 -23.84 27.40 -18.34
N SER A 303 -24.77 27.65 -19.27
CA SER A 303 -24.73 28.82 -20.17
C SER A 303 -25.01 30.14 -19.45
N ASP A 304 -25.55 30.08 -18.24
CA ASP A 304 -25.89 31.26 -17.43
C ASP A 304 -24.64 32.09 -17.07
N HIS A 305 -23.47 31.44 -17.04
CA HIS A 305 -22.17 32.07 -16.83
C HIS A 305 -21.67 32.93 -18.01
N ASP A 306 -22.28 32.82 -19.20
CA ASP A 306 -21.93 33.69 -20.33
C ASP A 306 -22.52 35.11 -20.16
N PHE A 307 -23.59 35.22 -19.36
CA PHE A 307 -24.29 36.46 -19.04
C PHE A 307 -23.80 37.00 -17.70
N HIS A 308 -23.39 38.26 -17.66
CA HIS A 308 -22.90 38.89 -16.44
C HIS A 308 -23.67 40.17 -16.15
N THR A 309 -23.85 40.53 -14.89
CA THR A 309 -24.49 41.80 -14.50
C THR A 309 -23.76 43.03 -15.01
N SER A 310 -22.47 42.91 -15.32
CA SER A 310 -21.68 43.98 -15.96
C SER A 310 -21.97 44.12 -17.47
N ASP A 311 -22.77 43.24 -18.05
CA ASP A 311 -23.24 43.40 -19.44
C ASP A 311 -24.26 44.53 -19.54
N ASP A 312 -24.96 44.87 -18.45
CA ASP A 312 -25.95 45.96 -18.40
C ASP A 312 -25.29 47.35 -18.57
N ASP A 313 -23.98 47.45 -18.33
CA ASP A 313 -23.19 48.68 -18.50
C ASP A 313 -22.70 48.89 -19.95
N ILE A 314 -22.85 47.89 -20.84
CA ILE A 314 -22.38 47.95 -22.22
C ILE A 314 -23.52 48.41 -23.13
N SER A 315 -23.41 49.63 -23.66
CA SER A 315 -24.48 50.24 -24.48
C SER A 315 -24.48 49.81 -25.95
N ASP A 316 -23.35 49.29 -26.46
CA ASP A 316 -23.20 48.87 -27.86
C ASP A 316 -23.48 47.37 -28.02
N ASP A 317 -24.51 47.03 -28.79
CA ASP A 317 -24.93 45.66 -29.07
C ASP A 317 -23.81 44.84 -29.75
N ALA A 318 -23.02 45.47 -30.61
CA ALA A 318 -21.92 44.79 -31.31
C ALA A 318 -20.77 44.44 -30.36
N GLU A 319 -20.47 45.33 -29.42
CA GLU A 319 -19.48 45.10 -28.37
C GLU A 319 -19.94 44.02 -27.38
N LEU A 320 -21.21 44.06 -26.97
CA LEU A 320 -21.83 43.07 -26.08
C LEU A 320 -21.83 41.66 -26.69
N LEU A 321 -22.19 41.53 -27.97
CA LEU A 321 -22.07 40.27 -28.72
C LEU A 321 -20.64 39.74 -28.74
N ARG A 322 -19.66 40.62 -28.99
CA ARG A 322 -18.24 40.24 -29.01
C ARG A 322 -17.77 39.74 -27.64
N VAL A 323 -18.11 40.45 -26.56
CA VAL A 323 -17.74 40.06 -25.20
C VAL A 323 -18.35 38.72 -24.82
N ARG A 324 -19.64 38.49 -25.11
CA ARG A 324 -20.30 37.20 -24.87
C ARG A 324 -19.71 36.07 -25.71
N SER A 325 -19.40 36.31 -26.99
CA SER A 325 -18.76 35.30 -27.84
C SER A 325 -17.37 34.89 -27.33
N ASN A 326 -16.55 35.84 -26.89
CA ASN A 326 -15.23 35.55 -26.30
C ASN A 326 -15.35 34.75 -25.00
N ARG A 327 -16.36 35.03 -24.16
CA ARG A 327 -16.63 34.26 -22.94
C ARG A 327 -17.07 32.84 -23.28
N ALA A 328 -17.98 32.68 -24.25
CA ALA A 328 -18.42 31.39 -24.74
C ALA A 328 -17.27 30.54 -25.32
N ASP A 329 -16.37 31.16 -26.10
CA ASP A 329 -15.18 30.48 -26.64
C ASP A 329 -14.21 30.04 -25.53
N ARG A 330 -14.01 30.88 -24.51
CA ARG A 330 -13.19 30.54 -23.35
C ARG A 330 -13.79 29.36 -22.57
N ARG A 331 -15.11 29.38 -22.37
CA ARG A 331 -15.87 28.30 -21.72
C ARG A 331 -15.77 27.00 -22.50
N LEU A 332 -15.95 27.02 -23.82
CA LEU A 332 -15.80 25.84 -24.68
C LEU A 332 -14.37 25.28 -24.63
N THR A 333 -13.36 26.15 -24.57
CA THR A 333 -11.95 25.74 -24.43
C THR A 333 -11.71 25.05 -23.09
N GLU A 334 -12.23 25.61 -21.98
CA GLU A 334 -12.12 25.03 -20.64
C GLU A 334 -12.85 23.68 -20.55
N VAL A 335 -14.07 23.59 -21.08
CA VAL A 335 -14.84 22.35 -21.20
C VAL A 335 -14.04 21.30 -21.96
N GLY A 336 -13.47 21.65 -23.12
CA GLY A 336 -12.65 20.73 -23.92
C GLY A 336 -11.40 20.25 -23.19
N GLN A 337 -10.73 21.12 -22.43
CA GLN A 337 -9.57 20.76 -21.62
C GLN A 337 -9.93 19.78 -20.49
N ILE A 338 -11.05 20.00 -19.80
CA ILE A 338 -11.52 19.11 -18.73
C ILE A 338 -12.00 17.77 -19.31
N GLU A 339 -12.71 17.77 -20.44
CA GLU A 339 -13.14 16.56 -21.15
C GLU A 339 -11.95 15.73 -21.63
N SER A 340 -10.86 16.38 -22.08
CA SER A 340 -9.64 15.66 -22.47
C SER A 340 -9.01 14.83 -21.34
N LEU A 341 -9.23 15.24 -20.08
CA LEU A 341 -8.73 14.55 -18.89
C LEU A 341 -9.73 13.54 -18.31
N THR A 342 -11.01 13.88 -18.30
CA THR A 342 -12.07 13.08 -17.66
C THR A 342 -12.69 12.03 -18.60
N GLY A 343 -12.64 12.28 -19.90
CA GLY A 343 -13.30 11.50 -20.94
C GLY A 343 -14.64 12.10 -21.37
N ASN A 344 -15.11 11.68 -22.55
CA ASN A 344 -16.39 12.16 -23.10
C ASN A 344 -17.57 11.72 -22.21
N ALA A 345 -18.73 12.38 -22.37
CA ALA A 345 -19.93 12.08 -21.57
C ALA A 345 -20.34 10.59 -21.60
N HIS A 346 -20.16 9.91 -22.74
CA HIS A 346 -20.40 8.47 -22.86
C HIS A 346 -19.42 7.65 -22.01
N GLU A 347 -18.11 7.90 -22.13
CA GLU A 347 -17.08 7.20 -21.34
C GLU A 347 -17.29 7.38 -19.83
N ARG A 348 -17.72 8.58 -19.39
CA ARG A 348 -18.02 8.87 -17.98
C ARG A 348 -19.23 8.10 -17.47
N ARG A 349 -20.33 8.08 -18.24
CA ARG A 349 -21.53 7.30 -17.89
C ARG A 349 -21.24 5.81 -17.82
N GLU A 350 -20.48 5.29 -18.79
CA GLU A 350 -20.08 3.89 -18.81
C GLU A 350 -19.21 3.54 -17.59
N ARG A 351 -18.24 4.40 -17.24
CA ARG A 351 -17.42 4.23 -16.03
C ARG A 351 -18.27 4.23 -14.76
N ALA A 352 -19.19 5.18 -14.63
CA ALA A 352 -20.10 5.26 -13.49
C ALA A 352 -21.00 4.01 -13.37
N GLN A 353 -21.49 3.48 -14.50
CA GLN A 353 -22.29 2.27 -14.53
C GLN A 353 -21.47 1.02 -14.19
N GLN A 354 -20.25 0.90 -14.73
CA GLN A 354 -19.32 -0.19 -14.40
C GLN A 354 -18.95 -0.18 -12.91
N GLU A 355 -18.65 0.99 -12.36
CA GLU A 355 -18.41 1.17 -10.93
C GLU A 355 -19.63 0.76 -10.11
N GLY A 356 -20.83 1.26 -10.45
CA GLY A 356 -22.07 0.88 -9.76
C GLY A 356 -22.33 -0.63 -9.77
N ASN A 357 -22.12 -1.29 -10.90
CA ASN A 357 -22.24 -2.74 -11.03
C ASN A 357 -21.21 -3.48 -10.16
N ARG A 358 -19.95 -3.00 -10.13
CA ARG A 358 -18.90 -3.58 -9.29
C ARG A 358 -19.20 -3.43 -7.81
N LEU A 359 -19.64 -2.24 -7.39
CA LEU A 359 -20.02 -1.97 -6.00
C LEU A 359 -21.19 -2.85 -5.58
N ALA A 360 -22.18 -3.05 -6.45
CA ALA A 360 -23.28 -4.00 -6.22
C ALA A 360 -22.79 -5.45 -6.15
N ALA A 361 -21.84 -5.85 -7.01
CA ALA A 361 -21.25 -7.19 -7.02
C ALA A 361 -20.41 -7.50 -5.77
N SER A 362 -19.87 -6.49 -5.09
CA SER A 362 -19.12 -6.66 -3.84
C SER A 362 -19.96 -7.31 -2.72
N GLY A 363 -21.29 -7.10 -2.75
CA GLY A 363 -22.27 -7.66 -1.82
C GLY A 363 -22.20 -7.15 -0.37
N VAL A 364 -21.21 -6.32 -0.02
CA VAL A 364 -20.95 -5.80 1.34
C VAL A 364 -20.59 -4.30 1.30
N TRP A 365 -20.67 -3.67 0.13
CA TRP A 365 -20.41 -2.24 0.02
C TRP A 365 -21.40 -1.42 0.86
N GLY A 366 -20.89 -0.42 1.57
CA GLY A 366 -21.75 0.51 2.31
C GLY A 366 -22.16 0.04 3.71
N VAL A 367 -21.76 -1.16 4.15
CA VAL A 367 -22.32 -1.79 5.38
C VAL A 367 -22.09 -0.95 6.64
N LEU A 368 -20.94 -0.28 6.75
CA LEU A 368 -20.60 0.57 7.90
C LEU A 368 -20.44 2.05 7.52
N HIS A 369 -20.84 2.46 6.31
CA HIS A 369 -20.73 3.85 5.89
C HIS A 369 -21.61 4.75 6.78
N GLY A 370 -21.12 5.96 7.07
CA GLY A 370 -21.82 6.92 7.91
C GLY A 370 -21.74 6.68 9.43
N LEU A 371 -21.14 5.57 9.89
CA LEU A 371 -20.81 5.38 11.31
C LEU A 371 -19.51 6.07 11.68
N THR A 372 -19.38 6.49 12.94
CA THR A 372 -18.13 7.10 13.41
C THR A 372 -17.00 6.07 13.48
N ALA A 373 -15.75 6.49 13.29
CA ALA A 373 -14.59 5.59 13.32
C ALA A 373 -14.53 4.73 14.60
N ARG A 374 -14.90 5.31 15.75
CA ARG A 374 -14.93 4.61 17.04
C ARG A 374 -15.98 3.51 17.09
N GLU A 375 -17.14 3.72 16.49
CA GLU A 375 -18.19 2.71 16.40
C GLU A 375 -17.79 1.61 15.43
N GLN A 376 -17.20 1.97 14.29
CA GLN A 376 -16.67 1.02 13.32
C GLN A 376 -15.62 0.10 13.94
N MET A 377 -14.71 0.64 14.77
CA MET A 377 -13.67 -0.14 15.46
C MET A 377 -14.19 -1.12 16.51
N LYS A 378 -15.41 -0.93 17.04
CA LYS A 378 -16.02 -1.88 17.99
C LYS A 378 -16.70 -3.05 17.28
N THR A 379 -16.81 -3.01 15.95
CA THR A 379 -17.53 -4.04 15.22
C THR A 379 -16.72 -5.32 15.02
N PRO A 380 -17.38 -6.48 14.90
CA PRO A 380 -16.70 -7.73 14.58
C PRO A 380 -15.96 -7.68 13.23
N TRP A 381 -16.43 -6.85 12.28
CA TRP A 381 -15.74 -6.60 11.02
C TRP A 381 -14.32 -6.08 11.23
N PHE A 382 -14.16 -5.09 12.10
CA PHE A 382 -12.86 -4.51 12.41
C PHE A 382 -11.98 -5.51 13.15
N ILE A 383 -12.50 -6.15 14.20
CA ILE A 383 -11.71 -7.05 15.05
C ILE A 383 -11.20 -8.26 14.24
N LEU A 384 -12.04 -8.89 13.43
CA LEU A 384 -11.63 -10.02 12.60
C LEU A 384 -10.61 -9.61 11.53
N LEU A 385 -10.81 -8.47 10.87
CA LEU A 385 -9.84 -7.96 9.88
C LEU A 385 -8.52 -7.58 10.54
N LEU A 386 -8.55 -7.00 11.74
CA LEU A 386 -7.36 -6.65 12.53
C LEU A 386 -6.57 -7.91 12.92
N VAL A 387 -7.20 -8.91 13.52
CA VAL A 387 -6.54 -10.14 13.95
C VAL A 387 -5.97 -10.91 12.76
N PHE A 388 -6.74 -10.99 11.66
CA PHE A 388 -6.25 -11.57 10.41
C PHE A 388 -5.02 -10.82 9.90
N THR A 389 -5.07 -9.49 9.89
CA THR A 389 -3.96 -8.66 9.40
C THR A 389 -2.71 -8.83 10.26
N ALA A 390 -2.86 -8.80 11.58
CA ALA A 390 -1.76 -8.96 12.53
C ALA A 390 -1.02 -10.30 12.35
N LEU A 391 -1.77 -11.41 12.22
CA LEU A 391 -1.21 -12.74 12.00
C LEU A 391 -0.51 -12.87 10.65
N GLN A 392 -1.11 -12.35 9.57
CA GLN A 392 -0.48 -12.42 8.25
C GLN A 392 0.79 -11.56 8.17
N MET A 393 0.78 -10.35 8.74
CA MET A 393 1.98 -9.51 8.79
C MET A 393 3.10 -10.19 9.56
N LEU A 394 2.80 -10.74 10.75
CA LEU A 394 3.77 -11.49 11.56
C LEU A 394 4.40 -12.62 10.75
N ARG A 395 3.57 -13.41 10.06
CA ARG A 395 4.03 -14.53 9.24
C ARG A 395 4.89 -14.09 8.06
N ILE A 396 4.46 -13.06 7.32
CA ILE A 396 5.20 -12.53 6.17
C ILE A 396 6.58 -12.05 6.62
N ASN A 397 6.64 -11.28 7.71
CA ASN A 397 7.89 -10.72 8.21
C ASN A 397 8.82 -11.81 8.80
N TYR A 398 8.26 -12.76 9.56
CA TYR A 398 9.01 -13.90 10.07
C TYR A 398 9.66 -14.71 8.93
N PHE A 399 8.91 -14.99 7.85
CA PHE A 399 9.45 -15.70 6.68
C PHE A 399 10.61 -14.95 6.02
N ILE A 400 10.49 -13.63 5.79
CA ILE A 400 11.56 -12.82 5.17
C ILE A 400 12.84 -12.86 6.00
N ALA A 401 12.72 -12.75 7.33
CA ALA A 401 13.87 -12.70 8.24
C ALA A 401 14.63 -14.04 8.33
N SER A 402 13.90 -15.15 8.24
CA SER A 402 14.42 -16.49 8.56
C SER A 402 14.49 -17.44 7.36
N ILE A 403 14.21 -16.99 6.14
CA ILE A 403 14.18 -17.90 4.96
C ILE A 403 15.45 -18.76 4.81
N LYS A 404 16.66 -18.18 4.91
CA LYS A 404 17.91 -18.97 4.82
C LYS A 404 17.96 -20.02 5.93
N THR A 405 17.77 -19.60 7.19
CA THR A 405 17.93 -20.48 8.36
C THR A 405 16.84 -21.56 8.43
N GLN A 406 15.61 -21.24 7.99
CA GLN A 406 14.52 -22.23 7.89
C GLN A 406 14.86 -23.34 6.90
N TYR A 407 15.31 -22.98 5.68
CA TYR A 407 15.60 -23.98 4.65
C TYR A 407 16.95 -24.69 4.86
N GLU A 408 17.88 -24.08 5.59
CA GLU A 408 19.10 -24.75 6.05
C GLU A 408 18.76 -25.93 6.96
N TYR A 409 17.83 -25.73 7.92
CA TYR A 409 17.32 -26.80 8.76
C TYR A 409 16.48 -27.83 7.97
N LEU A 410 15.52 -27.37 7.16
CA LEU A 410 14.57 -28.26 6.47
C LEU A 410 15.21 -29.12 5.37
N LEU A 411 16.19 -28.60 4.64
CA LEU A 411 16.86 -29.32 3.56
C LEU A 411 18.13 -30.03 4.03
N GLY A 412 18.63 -29.72 5.23
CA GLY A 412 19.87 -30.27 5.77
C GLY A 412 21.11 -29.92 4.92
N SER A 413 21.02 -28.88 4.09
CA SER A 413 22.07 -28.49 3.15
C SER A 413 22.13 -26.97 3.02
N GLU A 414 23.28 -26.41 3.40
CA GLU A 414 23.50 -24.96 3.29
C GLU A 414 23.49 -24.49 1.83
N ARG A 415 24.09 -25.27 0.92
CA ARG A 415 24.13 -24.93 -0.53
C ARG A 415 22.73 -24.77 -1.10
N GLU A 416 21.83 -25.66 -0.70
CA GLU A 416 20.43 -25.64 -1.11
C GLU A 416 19.68 -24.45 -0.49
N ALA A 417 19.88 -24.18 0.79
CA ALA A 417 19.29 -23.01 1.46
C ALA A 417 19.75 -21.68 0.84
N VAL A 418 21.03 -21.57 0.47
CA VAL A 418 21.57 -20.41 -0.25
C VAL A 418 20.93 -20.27 -1.63
N LEU A 419 20.67 -21.37 -2.34
CA LEU A 419 19.98 -21.35 -3.62
C LEU A 419 18.55 -20.85 -3.48
N VAL A 420 17.80 -21.33 -2.47
CA VAL A 420 16.45 -20.85 -2.18
C VAL A 420 16.46 -19.36 -1.82
N ASN A 421 17.40 -18.90 -0.99
CA ASN A 421 17.52 -17.49 -0.63
C ASN A 421 17.86 -16.60 -1.84
N ARG A 422 18.77 -17.04 -2.72
CA ARG A 422 19.10 -16.32 -3.96
C ARG A 422 17.89 -16.25 -4.90
N PHE A 423 17.14 -17.34 -5.00
CA PHE A 423 15.90 -17.36 -5.79
C PHE A 423 14.86 -16.42 -5.21
N PHE A 424 14.68 -16.41 -3.89
CA PHE A 424 13.80 -15.47 -3.18
C PHE A 424 14.18 -14.01 -3.41
N ASP A 425 15.47 -13.67 -3.24
CA ASP A 425 15.97 -12.32 -3.45
C ASP A 425 15.68 -11.80 -4.88
N ALA A 426 15.84 -12.66 -5.89
CA ALA A 426 15.54 -12.33 -7.28
C ALA A 426 14.03 -12.30 -7.57
N ALA A 427 13.26 -13.22 -6.99
CA ALA A 427 11.83 -13.33 -7.23
C ALA A 427 11.07 -12.16 -6.61
N LEU A 428 11.47 -11.67 -5.42
CA LEU A 428 10.72 -10.67 -4.66
C LEU A 428 10.46 -9.36 -5.45
N PRO A 429 11.45 -8.72 -6.11
CA PRO A 429 11.21 -7.57 -6.96
C PRO A 429 10.37 -7.88 -8.20
N ILE A 430 10.60 -9.04 -8.83
CA ILE A 430 9.98 -9.41 -10.10
C ILE A 430 8.50 -9.75 -9.91
N GLY A 431 8.17 -10.56 -8.91
CA GLY A 431 6.81 -11.03 -8.74
C GLY A 431 5.88 -9.97 -8.16
N GLY A 432 6.38 -8.90 -7.53
CA GLY A 432 5.57 -7.70 -7.26
C GLY A 432 4.98 -7.11 -8.55
N VAL A 433 5.83 -6.90 -9.56
CA VAL A 433 5.41 -6.40 -10.88
C VAL A 433 4.56 -7.44 -11.62
N ALA A 434 5.02 -8.69 -11.67
CA ALA A 434 4.36 -9.75 -12.44
C ALA A 434 2.98 -10.15 -11.89
N SER A 435 2.74 -9.99 -10.58
CA SER A 435 1.45 -10.30 -9.96
C SER A 435 0.39 -9.20 -10.13
N THR A 436 0.78 -7.99 -10.53
CA THR A 436 -0.14 -6.85 -10.70
C THR A 436 -1.35 -7.11 -11.59
N PRO A 437 -1.22 -7.64 -12.82
CA PRO A 437 -2.39 -7.90 -13.67
C PRO A 437 -3.34 -8.92 -13.04
N PHE A 438 -2.80 -9.95 -12.39
CA PHE A 438 -3.60 -10.93 -11.66
C PHE A 438 -4.37 -10.27 -10.50
N ILE A 439 -3.70 -9.46 -9.69
CA ILE A 439 -4.33 -8.75 -8.57
C ILE A 439 -5.42 -7.81 -9.09
N ALA A 440 -5.17 -7.08 -10.18
CA ALA A 440 -6.14 -6.18 -10.78
C ALA A 440 -7.41 -6.91 -11.26
N VAL A 441 -7.27 -8.07 -11.91
CA VAL A 441 -8.41 -8.90 -12.34
C VAL A 441 -9.21 -9.40 -11.14
N VAL A 442 -8.54 -9.90 -10.10
CA VAL A 442 -9.20 -10.41 -8.89
C VAL A 442 -9.96 -9.30 -8.16
N LEU A 443 -9.33 -8.14 -7.95
CA LEU A 443 -9.95 -7.03 -7.22
C LEU A 443 -11.15 -6.42 -7.97
N ASN A 444 -11.11 -6.39 -9.30
CA ASN A 444 -12.16 -5.74 -10.09
C ASN A 444 -13.36 -6.65 -10.38
N ASN A 445 -13.14 -7.96 -10.49
CA ASN A 445 -14.19 -8.87 -10.96
C ASN A 445 -14.77 -9.75 -9.85
N MET A 446 -14.13 -9.84 -8.69
CA MET A 446 -14.51 -10.76 -7.63
C MET A 446 -15.11 -10.03 -6.41
N SER A 447 -16.07 -10.65 -5.74
CA SER A 447 -16.63 -10.09 -4.51
C SER A 447 -15.64 -10.18 -3.35
N VAL A 448 -15.81 -9.33 -2.33
CA VAL A 448 -14.95 -9.28 -1.14
C VAL A 448 -14.82 -10.64 -0.48
N ALA A 449 -15.92 -11.39 -0.44
CA ALA A 449 -15.93 -12.71 0.17
C ALA A 449 -15.09 -13.74 -0.59
N VAL A 450 -15.10 -13.70 -1.93
CA VAL A 450 -14.28 -14.61 -2.75
C VAL A 450 -12.80 -14.21 -2.69
N MET A 451 -12.50 -12.91 -2.63
CA MET A 451 -11.12 -12.45 -2.40
C MET A 451 -10.55 -12.94 -1.08
N LEU A 452 -11.32 -12.86 0.02
CA LEU A 452 -10.91 -13.38 1.33
C LEU A 452 -10.76 -14.91 1.34
N ALA A 453 -11.62 -15.63 0.60
CA ALA A 453 -11.48 -17.07 0.41
C ALA A 453 -10.18 -17.42 -0.32
N LEU A 454 -9.86 -16.68 -1.39
CA LEU A 454 -8.61 -16.86 -2.14
C LEU A 454 -7.39 -16.55 -1.29
N LEU A 455 -7.42 -15.49 -0.46
CA LEU A 455 -6.37 -15.21 0.51
C LEU A 455 -6.19 -16.36 1.49
N THR A 456 -7.29 -16.87 2.04
CA THR A 456 -7.26 -18.01 2.99
C THR A 456 -6.69 -19.26 2.32
N PHE A 457 -6.99 -19.50 1.05
CA PHE A 457 -6.38 -20.58 0.28
C PHE A 457 -4.85 -20.42 0.18
N TYR A 458 -4.34 -19.23 -0.17
CA TYR A 458 -2.89 -18.99 -0.18
C TYR A 458 -2.25 -19.16 1.19
N VAL A 459 -2.93 -18.73 2.27
CA VAL A 459 -2.46 -18.91 3.65
C VAL A 459 -2.25 -20.40 3.96
N VAL A 460 -3.21 -21.25 3.59
CA VAL A 460 -3.11 -22.71 3.75
C VAL A 460 -2.01 -23.28 2.87
N LEU A 461 -1.99 -22.92 1.58
CA LEU A 461 -1.02 -23.42 0.60
C LEU A 461 0.42 -23.15 1.05
N ILE A 462 0.75 -21.89 1.33
CA ILE A 462 2.09 -21.51 1.81
C ILE A 462 2.36 -22.17 3.16
N GLY A 463 1.34 -22.43 3.99
CA GLY A 463 1.49 -22.99 5.33
C GLY A 463 1.94 -24.43 5.28
N LEU A 464 1.30 -25.20 4.40
CA LEU A 464 1.65 -26.58 4.13
C LEU A 464 3.01 -26.69 3.45
N LEU A 465 3.24 -25.91 2.38
CA LEU A 465 4.49 -25.97 1.62
C LEU A 465 5.72 -25.59 2.48
N ASN A 466 5.59 -24.59 3.37
CA ASN A 466 6.70 -24.13 4.22
C ASN A 466 7.06 -25.09 5.38
N CYS A 467 6.37 -26.23 5.50
CA CYS A 467 6.69 -27.28 6.47
C CYS A 467 7.34 -28.51 5.79
N LEU A 468 7.43 -28.54 4.47
CA LEU A 468 7.92 -29.71 3.73
C LEU A 468 9.44 -29.63 3.51
N PRO A 469 10.21 -30.69 3.83
CA PRO A 469 11.66 -30.74 3.65
C PRO A 469 12.05 -31.12 2.21
N TYR A 470 11.48 -30.43 1.21
CA TYR A 470 11.76 -30.71 -0.21
C TYR A 470 12.10 -29.43 -0.97
N MET A 471 13.13 -29.48 -1.84
CA MET A 471 13.56 -28.35 -2.67
C MET A 471 12.43 -27.79 -3.53
N TRP A 472 11.63 -28.65 -4.17
CA TRP A 472 10.50 -28.20 -5.00
C TRP A 472 9.45 -27.46 -4.16
N ALA A 473 9.24 -27.87 -2.91
CA ALA A 473 8.30 -27.23 -1.98
C ALA A 473 8.83 -25.87 -1.52
N ALA A 474 10.14 -25.74 -1.30
CA ALA A 474 10.80 -24.48 -1.01
C ALA A 474 10.61 -23.46 -2.16
N LEU A 475 10.88 -23.88 -3.41
CA LEU A 475 10.68 -23.04 -4.59
C LEU A 475 9.21 -22.68 -4.79
N ALA A 476 8.29 -23.63 -4.63
CA ALA A 476 6.85 -23.38 -4.71
C ALA A 476 6.37 -22.42 -3.60
N THR A 477 6.95 -22.48 -2.40
CA THR A 477 6.68 -21.54 -1.31
C THR A 477 7.10 -20.13 -1.70
N VAL A 478 8.31 -19.95 -2.25
CA VAL A 478 8.79 -18.65 -2.72
C VAL A 478 7.88 -18.08 -3.82
N VAL A 479 7.55 -18.87 -4.85
CA VAL A 479 6.65 -18.39 -5.93
C VAL A 479 5.28 -17.99 -5.38
N SER A 480 4.71 -18.82 -4.51
CA SER A 480 3.41 -18.53 -3.88
C SER A 480 3.47 -17.30 -2.99
N PHE A 481 4.55 -17.12 -2.24
CA PHE A 481 4.77 -15.99 -1.34
C PHE A 481 4.85 -14.67 -2.10
N VAL A 482 5.61 -14.62 -3.20
CA VAL A 482 5.81 -13.39 -3.96
C VAL A 482 4.51 -12.93 -4.65
N VAL A 483 3.61 -13.85 -5.00
CA VAL A 483 2.25 -13.48 -5.47
C VAL A 483 1.35 -13.09 -4.30
N PHE A 484 1.40 -13.86 -3.21
CA PHE A 484 0.54 -13.66 -2.04
C PHE A 484 0.79 -12.31 -1.35
N ARG A 485 2.04 -11.89 -1.17
CA ARG A 485 2.40 -10.67 -0.43
C ARG A 485 1.74 -9.40 -1.00
N PRO A 486 1.93 -9.03 -2.28
CA PRO A 486 1.24 -7.88 -2.86
C PRO A 486 -0.27 -8.11 -2.90
N PHE A 487 -0.75 -9.30 -3.24
CA PHE A 487 -2.19 -9.60 -3.25
C PHE A 487 -2.85 -9.38 -1.87
N TYR A 488 -2.23 -9.84 -0.80
CA TYR A 488 -2.68 -9.70 0.58
C TYR A 488 -2.89 -8.24 0.98
N TYR A 489 -1.85 -7.40 0.81
CA TYR A 489 -1.98 -6.01 1.22
C TYR A 489 -3.12 -5.34 0.43
N SER A 490 -3.21 -5.64 -0.85
CA SER A 490 -4.23 -5.13 -1.79
C SER A 490 -5.65 -5.51 -1.39
N ALA A 491 -5.88 -6.79 -1.14
CA ALA A 491 -7.20 -7.29 -0.77
C ALA A 491 -7.64 -6.79 0.62
N VAL A 492 -6.73 -6.66 1.59
CA VAL A 492 -7.08 -6.16 2.94
C VAL A 492 -7.52 -4.70 2.91
N SER A 493 -6.77 -3.83 2.24
CA SER A 493 -7.17 -2.42 2.16
C SER A 493 -8.39 -2.23 1.24
N HIS A 494 -8.55 -3.03 0.17
CA HIS A 494 -9.78 -3.01 -0.62
C HIS A 494 -11.00 -3.38 0.24
N THR A 495 -10.87 -4.43 1.04
CA THR A 495 -11.89 -4.85 2.00
C THR A 495 -12.19 -3.73 3.01
N ALA A 496 -11.16 -3.05 3.51
CA ALA A 496 -11.34 -1.93 4.44
C ALA A 496 -12.11 -0.75 3.79
N THR A 497 -11.74 -0.33 2.58
CA THR A 497 -12.46 0.74 1.86
C THR A 497 -13.92 0.37 1.56
N THR A 498 -14.18 -0.88 1.15
CA THR A 498 -15.52 -1.33 0.76
C THR A 498 -16.47 -1.42 1.96
N ILE A 499 -15.95 -1.80 3.14
CA ILE A 499 -16.76 -2.05 4.33
C ILE A 499 -16.94 -0.77 5.15
N PHE A 500 -15.85 -0.05 5.44
CA PHE A 500 -15.82 1.07 6.39
C PHE A 500 -16.06 2.44 5.73
N GLY A 501 -15.90 2.55 4.41
CA GLY A 501 -16.05 3.80 3.68
C GLY A 501 -14.78 4.66 3.67
N PHE A 502 -14.82 5.74 2.88
CA PHE A 502 -13.65 6.56 2.56
C PHE A 502 -13.33 7.59 3.65
N ALA A 503 -14.36 8.12 4.32
CA ALA A 503 -14.20 9.20 5.30
C ALA A 503 -13.40 8.78 6.55
N THR A 504 -13.64 7.57 7.06
CA THR A 504 -12.97 7.02 8.24
C THR A 504 -11.79 6.11 7.89
N PHE A 505 -11.50 5.93 6.59
CA PHE A 505 -10.55 4.95 6.09
C PHE A 505 -9.17 5.07 6.75
N GLY A 506 -8.56 6.25 6.74
CA GLY A 506 -7.22 6.45 7.30
C GLY A 506 -7.13 6.11 8.78
N ARG A 507 -8.18 6.45 9.56
CA ARG A 507 -8.22 6.12 10.99
C ARG A 507 -8.35 4.62 11.20
N VAL A 508 -9.26 3.96 10.49
CA VAL A 508 -9.55 2.54 10.65
C VAL A 508 -8.40 1.69 10.11
N TYR A 509 -8.05 1.86 8.84
CA TYR A 509 -6.98 1.11 8.19
C TYR A 509 -5.62 1.43 8.84
N GLY A 510 -5.34 2.70 9.12
CA GLY A 510 -4.13 3.10 9.83
C GLY A 510 -4.02 2.43 11.21
N THR A 511 -5.11 2.37 11.98
CA THR A 511 -5.12 1.65 13.27
C THR A 511 -4.88 0.15 13.08
N ILE A 512 -5.47 -0.47 12.05
CA ILE A 512 -5.22 -1.88 11.72
C ILE A 512 -3.72 -2.13 11.50
N ILE A 513 -3.09 -1.31 10.66
CA ILE A 513 -1.67 -1.43 10.33
C ILE A 513 -0.78 -1.13 11.54
N PHE A 514 -1.10 -0.10 12.33
CA PHE A 514 -0.38 0.27 13.54
C PHE A 514 -0.40 -0.86 14.59
N VAL A 515 -1.58 -1.37 14.93
CA VAL A 515 -1.72 -2.45 15.93
C VAL A 515 -1.08 -3.75 15.42
N SER A 516 -1.22 -4.05 14.12
CA SER A 516 -0.53 -5.18 13.50
C SER A 516 1.00 -5.01 13.53
N GLY A 517 1.49 -3.78 13.34
CA GLY A 517 2.90 -3.43 13.51
C GLY A 517 3.41 -3.71 14.92
N LEU A 518 2.67 -3.31 15.96
CA LEU A 518 3.04 -3.63 17.35
C LEU A 518 3.02 -5.15 17.62
N PHE A 519 2.07 -5.87 17.03
CA PHE A 519 2.02 -7.33 17.15
C PHE A 519 3.28 -8.01 16.56
N ASN A 520 3.98 -7.39 15.60
CA ASN A 520 5.24 -7.91 15.07
C ASN A 520 6.39 -7.92 16.09
N ILE A 521 6.28 -7.24 17.24
CA ILE A 521 7.27 -7.39 18.33
C ILE A 521 7.36 -8.86 18.78
N SER A 522 6.25 -9.62 18.69
CA SER A 522 6.24 -11.05 18.99
C SER A 522 7.16 -11.88 18.09
N GLN A 523 7.57 -11.36 16.92
CA GLN A 523 8.52 -12.02 16.02
C GLN A 523 9.85 -12.32 16.73
N TYR A 524 10.35 -11.41 17.57
CA TYR A 524 11.57 -11.64 18.33
C TYR A 524 11.44 -12.85 19.28
N GLY A 525 10.27 -13.01 19.90
CA GLY A 525 9.98 -14.17 20.74
C GLY A 525 9.89 -15.46 19.94
N LEU A 526 9.36 -15.42 18.71
CA LEU A 526 9.31 -16.58 17.82
C LEU A 526 10.71 -16.99 17.32
N ASP A 527 11.57 -16.01 16.99
CA ASP A 527 12.96 -16.27 16.63
C ASP A 527 13.70 -16.94 17.80
N ALA A 528 13.56 -16.41 19.01
CA ALA A 528 14.15 -16.99 20.22
C ALA A 528 13.60 -18.41 20.53
N LEU A 529 12.30 -18.65 20.31
CA LEU A 529 11.69 -19.97 20.50
C LEU A 529 12.21 -21.01 19.50
N THR A 530 12.36 -20.59 18.24
CA THR A 530 12.83 -21.45 17.14
C THR A 530 14.28 -21.87 17.37
N ILE A 531 15.11 -20.89 17.72
CA ILE A 531 16.55 -21.08 17.84
C ILE A 531 16.92 -21.77 19.18
N GLY A 532 16.25 -21.43 20.27
CA GLY A 532 16.51 -22.01 21.60
C GLY A 532 15.78 -23.36 21.82
N PRO A 533 14.58 -23.36 22.44
CA PRO A 533 13.87 -24.59 22.84
C PRO A 533 13.60 -25.60 21.72
N LEU A 534 13.46 -25.13 20.47
CA LEU A 534 13.19 -25.98 19.31
C LEU A 534 14.46 -26.44 18.58
N HIS A 535 15.65 -26.13 19.10
CA HIS A 535 16.94 -26.56 18.56
C HIS A 535 17.09 -26.25 17.05
N GLY A 536 16.64 -25.05 16.64
CA GLY A 536 16.69 -24.61 15.25
C GLY A 536 15.55 -25.12 14.36
N ASN A 537 14.64 -25.97 14.86
CA ASN A 537 13.53 -26.51 14.07
C ASN A 537 12.42 -25.46 13.85
N PRO A 538 12.19 -24.97 12.62
CA PRO A 538 11.17 -23.97 12.33
C PRO A 538 9.76 -24.59 12.20
N THR A 539 9.66 -25.91 12.05
CA THR A 539 8.41 -26.61 11.69
C THR A 539 7.30 -26.41 12.73
N PRO A 540 7.54 -26.53 14.06
CA PRO A 540 6.48 -26.34 15.04
C PRO A 540 5.91 -24.92 15.04
N VAL A 541 6.77 -23.91 14.93
CA VAL A 541 6.36 -22.50 14.84
C VAL A 541 5.58 -22.25 13.56
N ASN A 542 6.07 -22.76 12.42
CA ASN A 542 5.39 -22.65 11.13
C ASN A 542 4.00 -23.31 11.16
N ILE A 543 3.86 -24.50 11.74
CA ILE A 543 2.57 -25.20 11.87
C ILE A 543 1.60 -24.40 12.74
N VAL A 544 2.03 -23.91 13.91
CA VAL A 544 1.16 -23.17 14.83
C VAL A 544 0.69 -21.86 14.18
N ILE A 545 1.59 -21.09 13.60
CA ILE A 545 1.23 -19.83 12.93
C ILE A 545 0.33 -20.10 11.73
N ALA A 546 0.60 -21.13 10.92
CA ALA A 546 -0.22 -21.50 9.78
C ALA A 546 -1.62 -21.97 10.22
N ALA A 547 -1.72 -22.79 11.26
CA ALA A 547 -3.00 -23.28 11.79
C ALA A 547 -3.86 -22.13 12.34
N VAL A 548 -3.29 -21.28 13.20
CA VAL A 548 -3.99 -20.12 13.77
C VAL A 548 -4.43 -19.15 12.66
N SER A 549 -3.52 -18.85 11.72
CA SER A 549 -3.82 -18.00 10.56
C SER A 549 -4.93 -18.56 9.68
N THR A 550 -4.96 -19.88 9.48
CA THR A 550 -5.98 -20.57 8.69
C THR A 550 -7.34 -20.48 9.38
N VAL A 551 -7.39 -20.77 10.69
CA VAL A 551 -8.64 -20.69 11.47
C VAL A 551 -9.21 -19.27 11.40
N VAL A 552 -8.38 -18.25 11.64
CA VAL A 552 -8.83 -16.85 11.57
C VAL A 552 -9.27 -16.46 10.16
N GLY A 553 -8.54 -16.88 9.11
CA GLY A 553 -8.90 -16.62 7.72
C GLY A 553 -10.23 -17.27 7.31
N VAL A 554 -10.46 -18.52 7.72
CA VAL A 554 -11.72 -19.23 7.49
C VAL A 554 -12.87 -18.55 8.24
N VAL A 555 -12.68 -18.19 9.51
CA VAL A 555 -13.71 -17.49 10.29
C VAL A 555 -14.07 -16.14 9.66
N LEU A 556 -13.07 -15.34 9.27
CA LEU A 556 -13.30 -14.06 8.59
C LEU A 556 -14.06 -14.27 7.28
N THR A 557 -13.62 -15.22 6.44
CA THR A 557 -14.24 -15.51 5.15
C THR A 557 -15.70 -15.96 5.32
N LEU A 558 -15.96 -16.89 6.24
CA LEU A 558 -17.32 -17.37 6.53
C LEU A 558 -18.21 -16.26 7.07
N PHE A 559 -17.68 -15.42 7.97
CA PHE A 559 -18.40 -14.27 8.51
C PHE A 559 -18.81 -13.29 7.40
N VAL A 560 -17.88 -12.93 6.50
CA VAL A 560 -18.19 -12.03 5.36
C VAL A 560 -19.18 -12.68 4.39
N LEU A 561 -19.04 -13.97 4.09
CA LEU A 561 -19.97 -14.71 3.24
C LEU A 561 -21.39 -14.73 3.82
N GLN A 562 -21.53 -15.02 5.11
CA GLN A 562 -22.83 -15.03 5.80
C GLN A 562 -23.49 -13.66 5.79
N LYS A 563 -22.72 -12.60 6.10
CA LYS A 563 -23.24 -11.23 6.10
C LYS A 563 -23.58 -10.76 4.70
N SER A 564 -22.74 -11.05 3.70
CA SER A 564 -23.03 -10.71 2.30
C SER A 564 -24.34 -11.34 1.81
N LYS A 565 -24.60 -12.61 2.14
CA LYS A 565 -25.88 -13.27 1.81
C LYS A 565 -27.07 -12.59 2.48
N SER A 566 -26.95 -12.28 3.77
CA SER A 566 -28.02 -11.60 4.54
C SER A 566 -28.32 -10.20 3.98
N TYR A 567 -27.28 -9.42 3.65
CA TYR A 567 -27.44 -8.10 3.04
C TYR A 567 -28.07 -8.17 1.65
N LYS A 568 -27.65 -9.13 0.82
CA LYS A 568 -28.26 -9.34 -0.51
C LYS A 568 -29.76 -9.64 -0.41
N GLN A 569 -30.17 -10.45 0.56
CA GLN A 569 -31.59 -10.75 0.80
C GLN A 569 -32.38 -9.52 1.24
N VAL A 570 -31.84 -8.71 2.16
CA VAL A 570 -32.48 -7.47 2.62
C VAL A 570 -32.59 -6.46 1.48
N SER A 571 -31.53 -6.28 0.68
CA SER A 571 -31.53 -5.37 -0.46
C SER A 571 -32.51 -5.79 -1.55
N LEU A 572 -32.67 -7.10 -1.81
CA LEU A 572 -33.67 -7.62 -2.74
C LEU A 572 -35.10 -7.35 -2.25
N LYS A 573 -35.37 -7.53 -0.96
CA LYS A 573 -36.68 -7.19 -0.35
C LYS A 573 -36.99 -5.70 -0.47
N ALA A 574 -36.04 -4.84 -0.08
CA ALA A 574 -36.21 -3.39 -0.18
C ALA A 574 -36.42 -2.92 -1.63
N SER A 575 -35.73 -3.54 -2.61
CA SER A 575 -35.91 -3.22 -4.03
C SER A 575 -37.28 -3.67 -4.55
N SER A 576 -37.78 -4.82 -4.09
CA SER A 576 -39.12 -5.32 -4.41
C SER A 576 -40.21 -4.41 -3.84
N GLU A 577 -40.04 -3.94 -2.60
CA GLU A 577 -40.96 -2.98 -1.96
C GLU A 577 -40.93 -1.63 -2.68
N ARG A 578 -39.75 -1.12 -3.05
CA ARG A 578 -39.61 0.13 -3.81
C ARG A 578 -40.24 0.02 -5.20
N GLY A 579 -40.04 -1.08 -5.91
CA GLY A 579 -40.69 -1.35 -7.19
C GLY A 579 -42.21 -1.41 -7.09
N SER A 580 -42.73 -2.00 -6.01
CA SER A 580 -44.17 -2.01 -5.71
C SER A 580 -44.71 -0.59 -5.45
N LEU A 581 -44.00 0.22 -4.67
CA LEU A 581 -44.38 1.62 -4.39
C LEU A 581 -44.33 2.52 -5.63
N VAL A 582 -43.31 2.37 -6.48
CA VAL A 582 -43.20 3.11 -7.75
C VAL A 582 -44.30 2.67 -8.71
N SER A 583 -44.57 1.36 -8.81
CA SER A 583 -45.67 0.85 -9.62
C SER A 583 -47.04 1.31 -9.12
N ALA A 584 -47.25 1.40 -7.81
CA ALA A 584 -48.47 1.93 -7.21
C ALA A 584 -48.61 3.45 -7.43
N SER A 585 -47.50 4.20 -7.35
CA SER A 585 -47.47 5.64 -7.66
C SER A 585 -47.72 5.92 -9.15
N CYS A 586 -47.20 5.09 -10.05
CA CYS A 586 -47.46 5.20 -11.49
C CYS A 586 -48.90 4.78 -11.84
N ALA A 587 -49.46 3.80 -11.14
CA ALA A 587 -50.86 3.38 -11.33
C ALA A 587 -51.86 4.45 -10.86
N ASN A 588 -51.56 5.18 -9.78
CA ASN A 588 -52.38 6.31 -9.31
C ASN A 588 -52.18 7.61 -10.11
N GLY A 589 -51.17 7.69 -10.99
CA GLY A 589 -50.90 8.84 -11.85
C GLY A 589 -51.71 8.88 -13.16
N TYR A 590 -52.43 7.80 -13.49
CA TYR A 590 -53.30 7.71 -14.69
C TYR A 590 -54.79 7.81 -14.35
N GLY A 591 -55.14 8.58 -13.32
CA GLY A 591 -56.53 8.78 -12.91
C GLY A 591 -56.80 10.22 -12.53
N THR A 592 -56.90 11.11 -13.53
CA THR A 592 -57.89 12.21 -13.63
C THR A 592 -57.41 13.27 -14.64
N LEU A 593 -58.07 13.32 -15.79
CA LEU A 593 -58.42 14.55 -16.53
C LEU A 593 -59.43 14.13 -17.61
N HIS A 594 -60.67 13.93 -17.18
CA HIS A 594 -61.85 13.98 -18.02
C HIS A 594 -62.82 14.98 -17.42
#